data_AF-A0A968WRZ6-F1
#
_entry.id   AF-A0A968WRZ6-F1
#
_cell.length_a   1.000
_cell.length_b   1.000
_cell.length_c   1.000
_cell.angle_alpha   90.00
_cell.angle_beta   90.00
_cell.angle_gamma   90.00
#
_symmetry.space_group_name_H-M   'P 1'
#
loop_
_entity.id
_entity.type
_entity.pdbx_description
1 polymer ?
#
loop_
_entity_poly.entity_id
_entity_poly.type
_entity_poly.pdbx_seq_one_letter_code
_entity_poly.pdbx_strand_id
1 'polypeptide(L)'
;MYQGCTGDFWVAKGELVPQPEGETGLLEHRKLARGGNPLVKISGTPQGTSVSWMAFAANWSSLFFAKEWIGTFPGPYTLRYFLGGWFTERYSDPERARNRIDQLISKSDVHLSQRVYTRPMEPVMRQLPEKLRLTLEAGQATDDSSIDCRVDQSTGSVSVERIGNDSAIARVWGMSPGSYPCIGGNTYDRIVSRAYHDVLQTGRPHYDHIIAAMKRPDGELAWIPYQRIVMPGGQRSCVRVVTEAAPVAITIL
;
A
#
# COMPACT_ATOMS: atom_id res chain seq x y z
N MET A 1 13.68 38.98 -7.06
CA MET A 1 13.64 37.78 -7.93
C MET A 1 14.64 36.80 -7.33
N TYR A 2 14.21 35.92 -6.44
CA TYR A 2 15.12 34.95 -5.80
C TYR A 2 15.51 33.92 -6.86
N GLN A 3 16.80 33.78 -7.14
CA GLN A 3 17.31 32.60 -7.86
C GLN A 3 16.98 31.39 -6.99
N GLY A 4 15.98 30.61 -7.39
CA GLY A 4 15.57 29.42 -6.64
C GLY A 4 16.72 28.43 -6.53
N CYS A 5 16.90 27.82 -5.37
CA CYS A 5 17.89 26.76 -5.20
C CYS A 5 17.56 25.59 -6.14
N THR A 6 18.54 25.12 -6.90
CA THR A 6 18.43 23.93 -7.75
C THR A 6 19.57 22.96 -7.41
N GLY A 7 19.27 21.66 -7.37
CA GLY A 7 20.21 20.63 -7.00
C GLY A 7 19.61 19.59 -6.05
N ASP A 8 20.39 18.55 -5.79
CA ASP A 8 20.07 17.50 -4.81
C ASP A 8 20.77 17.80 -3.49
N PHE A 9 19.99 17.85 -2.42
CA PHE A 9 20.43 18.12 -1.06
C PHE A 9 20.00 16.99 -0.12
N TRP A 10 20.86 16.69 0.85
CA TRP A 10 20.62 15.63 1.84
C TRP A 10 20.66 16.23 3.23
N VAL A 11 19.69 15.88 4.06
CA VAL A 11 19.53 16.42 5.41
C VAL A 11 19.53 15.29 6.43
N ALA A 12 20.45 15.35 7.39
CA ALA A 12 20.53 14.42 8.51
C ALA A 12 20.57 15.21 9.82
N LYS A 13 19.80 14.79 10.83
CA LYS A 13 19.79 15.42 12.16
C LYS A 13 19.52 16.94 12.12
N GLY A 14 18.85 17.44 11.08
CA GLY A 14 18.55 18.88 10.91
C GLY A 14 19.65 19.68 10.21
N GLU A 15 20.65 19.03 9.63
CA GLU A 15 21.78 19.69 8.97
C GLU A 15 21.99 19.13 7.56
N LEU A 16 22.55 19.95 6.67
CA LEU A 16 22.99 19.50 5.35
C LEU A 16 24.18 18.56 5.47
N VAL A 17 24.09 17.41 4.82
CA VAL A 17 25.15 16.42 4.77
C VAL A 17 25.58 16.16 3.33
N PRO A 18 26.82 15.69 3.11
CA PRO A 18 27.25 15.26 1.79
C PRO A 18 26.33 14.18 1.22
N GLN A 19 26.26 14.11 -0.11
CA GLN A 19 25.56 13.02 -0.78
C GLN A 19 26.15 11.68 -0.32
N PRO A 20 25.32 10.72 0.15
CA PRO A 20 25.81 9.42 0.58
C PRO A 20 26.45 8.66 -0.60
N GLU A 21 27.64 8.11 -0.38
CA GLU A 21 28.42 7.43 -1.42
C GLU A 21 27.73 6.14 -1.93
N GLY A 22 27.63 6.00 -3.25
CA GLY A 22 27.34 4.76 -3.99
C GLY A 22 26.16 4.84 -4.97
N GLU A 23 26.47 4.49 -6.22
CA GLU A 23 25.68 4.26 -7.45
C GLU A 23 24.35 5.02 -7.64
N THR A 24 24.37 5.91 -8.63
CA THR A 24 23.22 6.57 -9.27
C THR A 24 22.25 5.56 -9.88
N GLY A 25 21.00 5.58 -9.44
CA GLY A 25 19.93 4.71 -9.94
C GLY A 25 19.00 4.23 -8.81
N LEU A 26 17.96 3.46 -9.14
CA LEU A 26 16.86 2.95 -8.28
C LEU A 26 17.24 2.45 -6.86
N LEU A 27 18.52 2.27 -6.56
CA LEU A 27 19.13 1.97 -5.27
C LEU A 27 19.19 3.14 -4.26
N GLU A 28 19.04 4.40 -4.66
CA GLU A 28 18.99 5.55 -3.71
C GLU A 28 17.89 5.37 -2.64
N HIS A 29 16.77 4.77 -3.03
CA HIS A 29 15.59 4.60 -2.18
C HIS A 29 15.77 3.54 -1.08
N ARG A 30 16.66 2.55 -1.28
CA ARG A 30 16.97 1.51 -0.28
C ARG A 30 17.95 1.99 0.79
N LYS A 31 18.77 3.01 0.51
CA LYS A 31 19.73 3.58 1.48
C LYS A 31 19.08 4.48 2.51
N LEU A 32 18.05 5.23 2.12
CA LEU A 32 17.13 5.88 3.07
C LEU A 32 16.61 4.86 4.10
N ALA A 33 16.43 3.59 3.69
CA ALA A 33 15.85 2.51 4.49
C ALA A 33 16.81 1.63 5.31
N ARG A 34 18.07 1.46 4.92
CA ARG A 34 18.96 0.46 5.54
C ARG A 34 20.20 1.04 6.24
N GLY A 35 20.48 2.33 6.13
CA GLY A 35 21.78 2.91 6.52
C GLY A 35 21.96 3.35 7.97
N GLY A 36 21.01 3.10 8.88
CA GLY A 36 21.13 3.55 10.28
C GLY A 36 21.05 5.08 10.51
N ASN A 37 21.10 5.89 9.45
CA ASN A 37 20.88 7.34 9.48
C ASN A 37 19.67 7.71 8.61
N PRO A 38 18.57 8.19 9.21
CA PRO A 38 17.37 8.53 8.48
C PRO A 38 17.54 9.89 7.78
N LEU A 39 17.83 9.88 6.49
CA LEU A 39 18.02 11.11 5.70
C LEU A 39 16.69 11.66 5.18
N VAL A 40 16.67 12.96 4.87
CA VAL A 40 15.65 13.60 4.04
C VAL A 40 16.36 14.14 2.80
N LYS A 41 15.90 13.75 1.61
CA LYS A 41 16.40 14.27 0.33
C LYS A 41 15.51 15.42 -0.13
N ILE A 42 16.10 16.51 -0.61
CA ILE A 42 15.41 17.62 -1.26
C ILE A 42 16.03 17.79 -2.64
N SER A 43 15.23 17.63 -3.69
CA SER A 43 15.64 17.77 -5.09
C SER A 43 14.93 18.96 -5.70
N GLY A 44 15.66 20.03 -5.99
CA GLY A 44 15.16 21.20 -6.69
C GLY A 44 15.52 21.18 -8.16
N THR A 45 14.53 21.21 -9.05
CA THR A 45 14.74 21.39 -10.49
C THR A 45 13.93 22.59 -11.00
N PRO A 46 14.21 23.11 -12.21
CA PRO A 46 13.37 24.14 -12.83
C PRO A 46 11.90 23.72 -13.01
N GLN A 47 11.62 22.41 -13.01
CA GLN A 47 10.28 21.84 -13.17
C GLN A 47 9.55 21.63 -11.84
N GLY A 48 10.21 21.89 -10.71
CA GLY A 48 9.63 21.78 -9.38
C GLY A 48 10.58 21.17 -8.34
N THR A 49 10.05 20.98 -7.14
CA THR A 49 10.79 20.50 -5.98
C THR A 49 10.22 19.18 -5.50
N SER A 50 11.08 18.24 -5.12
CA SER A 50 10.70 16.97 -4.51
C SER A 50 11.39 16.81 -3.16
N VAL A 51 10.63 16.55 -2.10
CA VAL A 51 11.15 16.20 -0.77
C VAL A 51 10.86 14.73 -0.51
N SER A 52 11.88 13.95 -0.15
CA SER A 52 11.79 12.49 -0.01
C SER A 52 12.36 11.96 1.29
N TRP A 53 11.60 11.17 2.07
CA TRP A 53 12.06 10.64 3.35
C TRP A 53 11.39 9.32 3.76
N MET A 54 11.80 8.76 4.89
CA MET A 54 11.11 7.64 5.54
C MET A 54 10.30 8.10 6.75
N ALA A 55 9.01 7.75 6.80
CA ALA A 55 8.06 8.28 7.78
C ALA A 55 8.31 7.84 9.24
N PHE A 56 8.97 6.70 9.47
CA PHE A 56 9.25 6.18 10.82
C PHE A 56 10.72 6.21 11.24
N ALA A 57 11.55 6.82 10.42
CA ALA A 57 12.96 6.92 10.69
C ALA A 57 13.18 8.18 11.55
N ALA A 58 14.08 8.15 12.54
CA ALA A 58 14.26 9.24 13.51
C ALA A 58 14.87 10.53 12.89
N ASN A 59 14.08 11.25 12.08
CA ASN A 59 14.52 12.40 11.28
C ASN A 59 13.66 13.66 11.49
N TRP A 60 13.01 13.80 12.63
CA TRP A 60 12.14 14.95 12.92
C TRP A 60 12.83 16.30 12.68
N SER A 61 14.06 16.46 13.16
CA SER A 61 14.85 17.69 12.92
C SER A 61 15.14 17.91 11.44
N SER A 62 15.43 16.86 10.67
CA SER A 62 15.58 16.97 9.20
C SER A 62 14.28 17.32 8.49
N LEU A 63 13.12 16.87 9.00
CA LEU A 63 11.82 17.24 8.44
C LEU A 63 11.42 18.67 8.78
N PHE A 64 11.72 19.15 9.99
CA PHE A 64 11.58 20.57 10.32
C PHE A 64 12.48 21.44 9.44
N PHE A 65 13.74 21.04 9.26
CA PHE A 65 14.65 21.72 8.34
C PHE A 65 14.08 21.75 6.91
N ALA A 66 13.65 20.60 6.38
CA ALA A 66 13.06 20.53 5.04
C ALA A 66 11.80 21.37 4.91
N LYS A 67 10.94 21.41 5.94
CA LYS A 67 9.73 22.23 5.99
C LYS A 67 10.04 23.72 5.88
N GLU A 68 10.98 24.22 6.68
CA GLU A 68 11.35 25.64 6.64
C GLU A 68 11.99 25.98 5.29
N TRP A 69 12.82 25.07 4.76
CA TRP A 69 13.63 25.32 3.58
C TRP A 69 12.89 25.15 2.25
N ILE A 70 11.83 24.33 2.17
CA ILE A 70 11.14 24.02 0.90
C ILE A 70 10.66 25.27 0.13
N GLY A 71 10.30 26.34 0.84
CA GLY A 71 9.83 27.60 0.23
C GLY A 71 10.92 28.40 -0.50
N THR A 72 12.20 28.03 -0.37
CA THR A 72 13.30 28.66 -1.12
C THR A 72 13.52 28.02 -2.50
N PHE A 73 12.78 26.96 -2.81
CA PHE A 73 12.87 26.23 -4.07
C PHE A 73 11.67 26.53 -4.98
N PRO A 74 11.81 26.36 -6.31
CA PRO A 74 10.69 26.56 -7.23
C PRO A 74 9.63 25.46 -7.08
N GLY A 75 8.35 25.84 -7.09
CA GLY A 75 7.23 24.91 -7.23
C GLY A 75 7.08 24.39 -8.67
N PRO A 76 6.21 23.37 -8.91
CA PRO A 76 5.37 22.65 -7.94
C PRO A 76 6.16 21.78 -6.96
N TYR A 77 5.56 21.46 -5.81
CA TYR A 77 6.18 20.72 -4.73
C TYR A 77 5.62 19.30 -4.66
N THR A 78 6.50 18.31 -4.59
CA THR A 78 6.16 16.89 -4.47
C THR A 78 6.69 16.37 -3.14
N LEU A 79 5.81 15.89 -2.27
CA LEU A 79 6.22 15.18 -1.05
C LEU A 79 6.19 13.70 -1.33
N ARG A 80 7.31 13.02 -1.07
CA ARG A 80 7.43 11.57 -1.19
C ARG A 80 7.86 11.02 0.16
N TYR A 81 7.07 10.14 0.75
CA TYR A 81 7.47 9.56 2.02
C TYR A 81 7.20 8.06 2.05
N PHE A 82 8.16 7.33 2.58
CA PHE A 82 8.11 5.89 2.66
C PHE A 82 7.46 5.47 3.98
N LEU A 83 6.25 4.89 3.88
CA LEU A 83 5.49 4.35 5.01
C LEU A 83 5.00 2.94 4.66
N GLY A 84 5.89 1.97 4.76
CA GLY A 84 5.65 0.67 4.15
C GLY A 84 5.89 0.72 2.65
N GLY A 85 5.47 1.77 1.92
CA GLY A 85 5.72 2.05 0.50
C GLY A 85 5.73 3.56 0.24
N TRP A 86 6.02 3.97 -1.00
CA TRP A 86 6.13 5.39 -1.34
C TRP A 86 4.76 6.03 -1.56
N PHE A 87 4.43 6.98 -0.70
CA PHE A 87 3.35 7.94 -0.91
C PHE A 87 3.90 9.09 -1.74
N THR A 88 3.10 9.66 -2.64
CA THR A 88 3.50 10.82 -3.44
C THR A 88 2.33 11.79 -3.50
N GLU A 89 2.53 12.98 -2.95
CA GLU A 89 1.54 14.05 -2.89
C GLU A 89 2.10 15.28 -3.60
N ARG A 90 1.26 16.02 -4.33
CA ARG A 90 1.68 17.19 -5.13
C ARG A 90 0.93 18.45 -4.72
N TYR A 91 1.65 19.55 -4.63
CA TYR A 91 1.16 20.85 -4.20
C TYR A 91 1.66 21.95 -5.13
N SER A 92 0.78 22.88 -5.49
CA SER A 92 1.15 24.10 -6.23
C SER A 92 1.68 25.21 -5.31
N ASP A 93 1.41 25.12 -4.01
CA ASP A 93 1.68 26.15 -3.01
C ASP A 93 2.65 25.61 -1.92
N PRO A 94 3.77 26.30 -1.63
CA PRO A 94 4.71 25.85 -0.60
C PRO A 94 4.07 25.78 0.79
N GLU A 95 3.14 26.67 1.12
CA GLU A 95 2.49 26.68 2.45
C GLU A 95 1.66 25.40 2.67
N ARG A 96 0.99 24.92 1.63
CA ARG A 96 0.27 23.63 1.70
C ARG A 96 1.21 22.44 1.90
N ALA A 97 2.34 22.43 1.21
CA ALA A 97 3.36 21.40 1.40
C ALA A 97 3.95 21.45 2.82
N ARG A 98 4.22 22.63 3.36
CA ARG A 98 4.69 22.85 4.74
C ARG A 98 3.70 22.32 5.78
N ASN A 99 2.44 22.75 5.67
CA ASN A 99 1.36 22.31 6.55
C ASN A 99 1.20 20.79 6.51
N ARG A 100 1.36 20.18 5.34
CA ARG A 100 1.33 18.72 5.20
C ARG A 100 2.48 18.04 5.93
N ILE A 101 3.71 18.54 5.81
CA ILE A 101 4.85 18.01 6.56
C ILE A 101 4.58 18.10 8.07
N ASP A 102 3.99 19.19 8.57
CA ASP A 102 3.60 19.32 9.99
C ASP A 102 2.54 18.30 10.42
N GLN A 103 1.54 18.01 9.59
CA GLN A 103 0.56 16.96 9.84
C GLN A 103 1.23 15.57 9.92
N LEU A 104 2.20 15.31 9.05
CA LEU A 104 2.97 14.05 9.04
C LEU A 104 3.88 13.95 10.28
N ILE A 105 4.50 15.06 10.71
CA ILE A 105 5.33 15.13 11.93
C ILE A 105 4.51 14.84 13.18
N SER A 106 3.35 15.49 13.30
CA SER A 106 2.46 15.34 14.44
C SER A 106 1.78 13.97 14.53
N LYS A 107 2.05 13.04 13.60
CA LYS A 107 1.42 11.71 13.48
C LYS A 107 -0.11 11.76 13.55
N SER A 108 -0.68 12.91 13.19
CA SER A 108 -2.11 13.20 13.37
C SER A 108 -2.94 12.77 12.16
N ASP A 109 -2.34 12.08 11.19
CA ASP A 109 -3.05 11.55 10.03
C ASP A 109 -3.57 10.13 10.30
N VAL A 110 -4.87 10.05 10.57
CA VAL A 110 -5.61 8.80 10.76
C VAL A 110 -5.55 7.92 9.50
N HIS A 111 -5.41 8.48 8.30
CA HIS A 111 -5.35 7.73 7.03
C HIS A 111 -4.03 6.96 6.84
N LEU A 112 -2.97 7.35 7.54
CA LEU A 112 -1.70 6.60 7.54
C LEU A 112 -1.71 5.37 8.46
N SER A 113 -2.74 5.23 9.29
CA SER A 113 -2.91 4.05 10.16
C SER A 113 -3.52 2.85 9.44
N GLN A 114 -4.25 3.08 8.34
CA GLN A 114 -4.92 2.02 7.58
C GLN A 114 -4.19 1.76 6.25
N ARG A 115 -3.63 0.55 6.13
CA ARG A 115 -2.93 0.07 4.92
C ARG A 115 -3.80 -0.79 4.01
N VAL A 116 -5.09 -0.88 4.32
CA VAL A 116 -6.07 -1.64 3.56
C VAL A 116 -7.39 -0.92 3.64
N TYR A 117 -7.99 -0.70 2.48
CA TYR A 117 -9.33 -0.15 2.35
C TYR A 117 -10.19 -1.17 1.60
N THR A 118 -11.33 -1.52 2.19
CA THR A 118 -12.30 -2.43 1.58
C THR A 118 -13.62 -1.70 1.40
N ARG A 119 -14.29 -1.97 0.29
CA ARG A 119 -15.63 -1.47 -0.01
C ARG A 119 -16.49 -2.63 -0.52
N PRO A 120 -17.45 -3.10 0.29
CA PRO A 120 -18.47 -4.05 -0.17
C PRO A 120 -19.27 -3.44 -1.31
N MET A 121 -19.58 -4.24 -2.31
CA MET A 121 -20.28 -3.80 -3.52
C MET A 121 -21.30 -4.86 -3.94
N GLU A 122 -22.36 -4.41 -4.60
CA GLU A 122 -23.24 -5.32 -5.34
C GLU A 122 -22.61 -5.61 -6.72
N PRO A 123 -22.48 -6.89 -7.13
CA PRO A 123 -21.85 -7.25 -8.38
C PRO A 123 -22.71 -6.84 -9.58
N VAL A 124 -22.17 -5.97 -10.44
CA VAL A 124 -22.76 -5.64 -11.74
C VAL A 124 -22.07 -6.48 -12.81
N MET A 125 -22.72 -7.55 -13.27
CA MET A 125 -22.10 -8.60 -14.11
C MET A 125 -21.31 -8.09 -15.33
N ARG A 126 -21.79 -7.03 -15.99
CA ARG A 126 -21.12 -6.43 -17.16
C ARG A 126 -19.83 -5.67 -16.84
N GLN A 127 -19.64 -5.29 -15.57
CA GLN A 127 -18.49 -4.51 -15.10
C GLN A 127 -17.47 -5.37 -14.34
N LEU A 128 -17.80 -6.63 -14.08
CA LEU A 128 -16.90 -7.55 -13.40
C LEU A 128 -15.78 -8.01 -14.35
N PRO A 129 -14.54 -8.12 -13.83
CA PRO A 129 -13.48 -8.87 -14.49
C PRO A 129 -13.96 -10.29 -14.81
N GLU A 130 -13.55 -10.79 -15.98
CA GLU A 130 -14.06 -12.04 -16.55
C GLU A 130 -14.04 -13.21 -15.55
N LYS A 131 -12.92 -13.39 -14.83
CA LYS A 131 -12.78 -14.45 -13.83
C LYS A 131 -13.80 -14.35 -12.70
N LEU A 132 -14.06 -13.14 -12.21
CA LEU A 132 -15.04 -12.91 -11.14
C LEU A 132 -16.47 -13.13 -11.65
N ARG A 133 -16.76 -12.66 -12.87
CA ARG A 133 -18.04 -12.88 -13.55
C ARG A 133 -18.34 -14.37 -13.72
N LEU A 134 -17.39 -15.13 -14.29
CA LEU A 134 -17.53 -16.57 -14.49
C LEU A 134 -17.72 -17.33 -13.17
N THR A 135 -17.02 -16.91 -12.10
CA THR A 135 -17.17 -17.51 -10.77
C THR A 135 -18.58 -17.33 -10.23
N LEU A 136 -19.19 -16.14 -10.38
CA LEU A 136 -20.58 -15.90 -9.93
C LEU A 136 -21.59 -16.66 -10.78
N GLU A 137 -21.41 -16.68 -12.10
CA GLU A 137 -22.32 -17.40 -13.01
C GLU A 137 -22.32 -18.90 -12.73
N ALA A 138 -21.15 -19.48 -12.48
CA ALA A 138 -21.02 -20.90 -12.14
C ALA A 138 -21.50 -21.21 -10.70
N GLY A 139 -21.59 -20.21 -9.82
CA GLY A 139 -21.89 -20.39 -8.40
C GLY A 139 -20.80 -21.14 -7.61
N GLN A 140 -19.66 -21.43 -8.24
CA GLN A 140 -18.53 -22.14 -7.64
C GLN A 140 -17.20 -21.62 -8.21
N ALA A 141 -16.18 -21.58 -7.36
CA ALA A 141 -14.83 -21.23 -7.77
C ALA A 141 -14.02 -22.51 -8.06
N THR A 142 -13.25 -22.51 -9.14
CA THR A 142 -12.35 -23.62 -9.46
C THR A 142 -11.14 -23.61 -8.53
N ASP A 143 -10.51 -24.78 -8.34
CA ASP A 143 -9.32 -24.87 -7.49
C ASP A 143 -8.21 -23.95 -8.04
N ASP A 144 -7.93 -24.01 -9.33
CA ASP A 144 -6.88 -23.21 -9.99
C ASP A 144 -7.05 -21.69 -9.82
N SER A 145 -8.29 -21.19 -9.77
CA SER A 145 -8.58 -19.75 -9.71
C SER A 145 -8.76 -19.20 -8.29
N SER A 146 -8.82 -20.07 -7.28
CA SER A 146 -9.23 -19.70 -5.92
C SER A 146 -8.15 -19.93 -4.87
N ILE A 147 -8.29 -19.20 -3.76
CA ILE A 147 -7.55 -19.40 -2.51
C ILE A 147 -8.52 -19.97 -1.50
N ASP A 148 -8.17 -21.10 -0.88
CA ASP A 148 -8.97 -21.69 0.20
C ASP A 148 -8.44 -21.18 1.54
N CYS A 149 -9.34 -20.58 2.31
CA CYS A 149 -9.05 -20.05 3.64
C CYS A 149 -9.89 -20.79 4.68
N ARG A 150 -9.25 -21.32 5.72
CA ARG A 150 -9.93 -21.84 6.91
C ARG A 150 -10.06 -20.74 7.96
N VAL A 151 -11.25 -20.64 8.55
CA VAL A 151 -11.55 -19.71 9.63
C VAL A 151 -11.74 -20.50 10.92
N ASP A 152 -10.96 -20.20 11.94
CA ASP A 152 -11.23 -20.68 13.28
C ASP A 152 -12.32 -19.81 13.91
N GLN A 153 -13.51 -20.37 14.10
CA GLN A 153 -14.66 -19.65 14.65
C GLN A 153 -14.50 -19.30 16.13
N SER A 154 -13.59 -19.95 16.86
CA SER A 154 -13.35 -19.66 18.28
C SER A 154 -12.42 -18.47 18.48
N THR A 155 -11.36 -18.37 17.67
CA THR A 155 -10.36 -17.30 17.77
C THR A 155 -10.58 -16.17 16.76
N GLY A 156 -11.40 -16.40 15.74
CA GLY A 156 -11.53 -15.51 14.59
C GLY A 156 -10.29 -15.51 13.67
N SER A 157 -9.33 -16.42 13.90
CA SER A 157 -8.10 -16.47 13.11
C SER A 157 -8.37 -17.12 11.75
N VAL A 158 -7.58 -16.71 10.76
CA VAL A 158 -7.67 -17.23 9.40
C VAL A 158 -6.34 -17.82 8.98
N SER A 159 -6.38 -18.98 8.35
CA SER A 159 -5.23 -19.63 7.73
C SER A 159 -5.52 -19.92 6.26
N VAL A 160 -4.56 -19.61 5.39
CA VAL A 160 -4.62 -20.00 3.98
C VAL A 160 -4.13 -21.44 3.86
N GLU A 161 -4.97 -22.31 3.30
CA GLU A 161 -4.65 -23.75 3.13
C GLU A 161 -4.13 -24.05 1.73
N ARG A 162 -4.67 -23.38 0.73
CA ARG A 162 -4.38 -23.64 -0.69
C ARG A 162 -4.44 -22.35 -1.50
N ILE A 163 -3.52 -22.22 -2.46
CA ILE A 163 -3.50 -21.13 -3.42
C ILE A 163 -3.53 -21.76 -4.82
N GLY A 164 -4.56 -21.44 -5.60
CA GLY A 164 -4.63 -21.82 -7.01
C GLY A 164 -3.57 -21.11 -7.85
N ASN A 165 -2.99 -21.85 -8.80
CA ASN A 165 -1.96 -21.40 -9.75
C ASN A 165 -2.38 -20.18 -10.59
N ASP A 166 -3.66 -20.04 -10.91
CA ASP A 166 -4.22 -18.96 -11.73
C ASP A 166 -4.79 -17.80 -10.89
N SER A 167 -4.65 -17.85 -9.57
CA SER A 167 -5.08 -16.77 -8.68
C SER A 167 -4.23 -15.50 -8.88
N ALA A 168 -4.80 -14.32 -8.60
CA ALA A 168 -4.04 -13.08 -8.64
C ALA A 168 -2.88 -13.08 -7.62
N ILE A 169 -3.04 -13.78 -6.49
CA ILE A 169 -1.97 -13.98 -5.52
C ILE A 169 -0.82 -14.80 -6.12
N ALA A 170 -1.10 -15.94 -6.76
CA ALA A 170 -0.08 -16.80 -7.33
C ALA A 170 0.77 -16.09 -8.40
N ARG A 171 0.15 -15.25 -9.23
CA ARG A 171 0.87 -14.48 -10.26
C ARG A 171 1.90 -13.50 -9.70
N VAL A 172 1.69 -12.99 -8.48
CA VAL A 172 2.56 -11.95 -7.89
C VAL A 172 3.47 -12.53 -6.80
N TRP A 173 2.98 -13.43 -5.95
CA TRP A 173 3.70 -13.97 -4.79
C TRP A 173 3.99 -15.47 -4.85
N GLY A 174 3.55 -16.16 -5.92
CA GLY A 174 3.60 -17.61 -6.00
C GLY A 174 2.56 -18.30 -5.13
N MET A 175 2.61 -19.64 -5.10
CA MET A 175 1.61 -20.48 -4.44
C MET A 175 1.93 -20.79 -2.97
N SER A 176 2.85 -20.05 -2.34
CA SER A 176 3.23 -20.29 -0.95
C SER A 176 2.24 -19.65 0.02
N PRO A 177 1.63 -20.40 0.96
CA PRO A 177 0.85 -19.84 2.06
C PRO A 177 1.67 -18.96 3.02
N GLY A 178 3.00 -19.02 2.96
CA GLY A 178 3.90 -18.12 3.68
C GLY A 178 4.10 -16.77 3.00
N SER A 179 3.44 -16.49 1.88
CA SER A 179 3.51 -15.21 1.19
C SER A 179 2.78 -14.09 1.95
N TYR A 180 3.19 -12.84 1.73
CA TYR A 180 2.65 -11.67 2.44
C TYR A 180 1.11 -11.62 2.57
N PRO A 181 0.30 -11.80 1.51
CA PRO A 181 -1.15 -11.72 1.62
C PRO A 181 -1.79 -12.94 2.33
N CYS A 182 -1.01 -13.97 2.63
CA CYS A 182 -1.48 -15.22 3.24
C CYS A 182 -1.04 -15.37 4.70
N ILE A 183 -0.11 -14.53 5.18
CA ILE A 183 0.31 -14.51 6.58
C ILE A 183 -0.80 -13.91 7.44
N GLY A 184 -1.33 -14.71 8.35
CA GLY A 184 -2.36 -14.29 9.31
C GLY A 184 -1.82 -13.34 10.40
N GLY A 185 -2.75 -12.64 11.06
CA GLY A 185 -2.47 -11.84 12.26
C GLY A 185 -1.92 -10.44 12.00
N ASN A 186 -1.65 -10.07 10.75
CA ASN A 186 -1.31 -8.69 10.38
C ASN A 186 -2.59 -7.84 10.16
N THR A 187 -2.43 -6.51 10.07
CA THR A 187 -3.56 -5.59 9.86
C THR A 187 -4.30 -5.86 8.55
N TYR A 188 -3.60 -6.34 7.52
CA TYR A 188 -4.23 -6.68 6.25
C TYR A 188 -5.20 -7.84 6.43
N ASP A 189 -4.73 -8.97 6.97
CA ASP A 189 -5.51 -10.17 7.25
C ASP A 189 -6.77 -9.82 8.05
N ARG A 190 -6.62 -9.12 9.18
CA ARG A 190 -7.76 -8.73 10.04
C ARG A 190 -8.83 -7.88 9.37
N ILE A 191 -8.47 -7.07 8.36
CA ILE A 191 -9.43 -6.24 7.64
C ILE A 191 -10.11 -7.08 6.56
N VAL A 192 -9.33 -7.80 5.76
CA VAL A 192 -9.85 -8.55 4.61
C VAL A 192 -10.62 -9.81 5.04
N SER A 193 -10.34 -10.39 6.20
CA SER A 193 -11.03 -11.59 6.69
C SER A 193 -12.41 -11.34 7.27
N ARG A 194 -12.80 -10.08 7.52
CA ARG A 194 -14.14 -9.75 8.06
C ARG A 194 -15.27 -10.34 7.22
N ALA A 195 -15.16 -10.20 5.90
CA ALA A 195 -16.13 -10.77 4.96
C ALA A 195 -16.22 -12.31 5.03
N TYR A 196 -15.18 -13.01 5.52
CA TYR A 196 -15.18 -14.47 5.58
C TYR A 196 -16.17 -14.95 6.63
N HIS A 197 -16.24 -14.25 7.76
CA HIS A 197 -17.23 -14.52 8.80
C HIS A 197 -18.65 -14.28 8.29
N ASP A 198 -18.89 -13.19 7.57
CA ASP A 198 -20.22 -12.87 7.01
C ASP A 198 -20.66 -13.94 6.00
N VAL A 199 -19.75 -14.38 5.12
CA VAL A 199 -20.02 -15.46 4.15
C VAL A 199 -20.31 -16.78 4.85
N LEU A 200 -19.54 -17.14 5.89
CA LEU A 200 -19.76 -18.38 6.64
C LEU A 200 -21.07 -18.36 7.43
N GLN A 201 -21.52 -17.19 7.90
CA GLN A 201 -22.78 -17.04 8.62
C GLN A 201 -23.98 -17.05 7.67
N THR A 202 -23.88 -16.36 6.53
CA THR A 202 -25.01 -16.15 5.61
C THR A 202 -25.11 -17.21 4.51
N GLY A 203 -24.02 -17.90 4.20
CA GLY A 203 -23.90 -18.78 3.05
C GLY A 203 -23.94 -18.05 1.70
N ARG A 204 -23.89 -16.72 1.68
CA ARG A 204 -23.99 -15.91 0.47
C ARG A 204 -22.63 -15.43 0.01
N PRO A 205 -22.32 -15.42 -1.30
CA PRO A 205 -21.11 -14.80 -1.81
C PRO A 205 -21.03 -13.31 -1.45
N HIS A 206 -19.81 -12.84 -1.17
CA HIS A 206 -19.51 -11.45 -0.87
C HIS A 206 -18.56 -10.88 -1.93
N TYR A 207 -18.88 -9.70 -2.46
CA TYR A 207 -18.09 -9.02 -3.48
C TYR A 207 -17.50 -7.73 -2.93
N ASP A 208 -16.18 -7.56 -3.08
CA ASP A 208 -15.42 -6.43 -2.57
C ASP A 208 -14.60 -5.76 -3.66
N HIS A 209 -14.49 -4.44 -3.53
CA HIS A 209 -13.38 -3.67 -4.07
C HIS A 209 -12.37 -3.43 -2.96
N ILE A 210 -11.08 -3.68 -3.23
CA ILE A 210 -10.02 -3.53 -2.24
C ILE A 210 -8.85 -2.77 -2.83
N ILE A 211 -8.27 -1.87 -2.04
CA ILE A 211 -6.92 -1.35 -2.29
C ILE A 211 -6.09 -1.57 -1.03
N ALA A 212 -5.00 -2.32 -1.19
CA ALA A 212 -4.16 -2.73 -0.07
C ALA A 212 -2.69 -2.45 -0.38
N ALA A 213 -2.00 -1.95 0.63
CA ALA A 213 -0.57 -1.72 0.62
C ALA A 213 0.12 -3.05 0.96
N MET A 214 0.66 -3.75 -0.05
CA MET A 214 1.22 -5.10 0.10
C MET A 214 2.67 -5.18 -0.37
N LYS A 215 3.48 -5.97 0.35
CA LYS A 215 4.90 -6.18 0.03
C LYS A 215 5.03 -7.26 -1.03
N ARG A 216 5.56 -6.92 -2.21
CA ARG A 216 5.89 -7.83 -3.31
C ARG A 216 7.14 -8.69 -2.99
N PRO A 217 7.40 -9.78 -3.74
CA PRO A 217 8.55 -10.65 -3.48
C PRO A 217 9.92 -9.96 -3.57
N ASP A 218 10.05 -8.94 -4.42
CA ASP A 218 11.24 -8.08 -4.54
C ASP A 218 11.46 -7.16 -3.32
N GLY A 219 10.50 -7.16 -2.39
CA GLY A 219 10.47 -6.38 -1.18
C GLY A 219 9.89 -4.96 -1.34
N GLU A 220 9.46 -4.58 -2.54
CA GLU A 220 8.74 -3.33 -2.79
C GLU A 220 7.34 -3.40 -2.17
N LEU A 221 6.87 -2.32 -1.53
CA LEU A 221 5.45 -2.21 -1.18
C LEU A 221 4.74 -1.36 -2.21
N ALA A 222 3.67 -1.92 -2.75
CA ALA A 222 2.80 -1.26 -3.71
C ALA A 222 1.38 -1.22 -3.18
N TRP A 223 0.66 -0.15 -3.53
CA TRP A 223 -0.80 -0.14 -3.45
C TRP A 223 -1.35 -0.99 -4.58
N ILE A 224 -2.00 -2.07 -4.23
CA ILE A 224 -2.52 -3.04 -5.19
C ILE A 224 -4.04 -2.95 -5.15
N PRO A 225 -4.66 -2.36 -6.17
CA PRO A 225 -6.10 -2.41 -6.34
C PRO A 225 -6.49 -3.78 -6.89
N TYR A 226 -7.48 -4.41 -6.27
CA TYR A 226 -8.05 -5.66 -6.74
C TYR A 226 -9.51 -5.76 -6.35
N GLN A 227 -10.24 -6.53 -7.13
CA GLN A 227 -11.58 -6.94 -6.80
C GLN A 227 -11.56 -8.39 -6.35
N ARG A 228 -12.48 -8.78 -5.50
CA ARG A 228 -12.58 -10.17 -5.06
C ARG A 228 -14.01 -10.62 -4.83
N ILE A 229 -14.19 -11.93 -4.93
CA ILE A 229 -15.38 -12.63 -4.46
C ILE A 229 -14.95 -13.60 -3.37
N VAL A 230 -15.66 -13.60 -2.25
CA VAL A 230 -15.54 -14.59 -1.18
C VAL A 230 -16.79 -15.45 -1.22
N MET A 231 -16.65 -16.76 -1.27
CA MET A 231 -17.77 -17.71 -1.32
C MET A 231 -17.64 -18.77 -0.23
N PRO A 232 -18.76 -19.41 0.16
CA PRO A 232 -18.68 -20.57 1.04
C PRO A 232 -17.81 -21.66 0.41
N GLY A 233 -16.93 -22.25 1.21
CA GLY A 233 -16.19 -23.43 0.83
C GLY A 233 -17.04 -24.70 0.97
N GLY A 234 -16.56 -25.79 0.36
CA GLY A 234 -17.23 -27.10 0.48
C GLY A 234 -17.14 -27.72 1.89
N GLN A 235 -16.30 -27.18 2.77
CA GLN A 235 -16.14 -27.63 4.16
C GLN A 235 -16.66 -26.58 5.15
N ARG A 236 -17.12 -27.05 6.32
CA ARG A 236 -17.50 -26.18 7.44
C ARG A 236 -16.31 -25.30 7.84
N SER A 237 -16.57 -24.00 7.97
CA SER A 237 -15.57 -22.97 8.32
C SER A 237 -14.49 -22.72 7.26
N CYS A 238 -14.72 -23.11 6.01
CA CYS A 238 -13.84 -22.77 4.89
C CYS A 238 -14.53 -21.77 3.96
N VAL A 239 -13.77 -20.83 3.42
CA VAL A 239 -14.21 -19.94 2.34
C VAL A 239 -13.28 -20.07 1.13
N ARG A 240 -13.83 -19.88 -0.06
CA ARG A 240 -13.07 -19.75 -1.30
C ARG A 240 -13.01 -18.30 -1.72
N VAL A 241 -11.81 -17.81 -2.00
CA VAL A 241 -11.56 -16.42 -2.39
C VAL A 241 -11.04 -16.39 -3.82
N VAL A 242 -11.74 -15.70 -4.71
CA VAL A 242 -11.29 -15.44 -6.08
C VAL A 242 -10.94 -13.97 -6.19
N THR A 243 -9.76 -13.66 -6.73
CA THR A 243 -9.22 -12.30 -6.80
C THR A 243 -8.79 -11.97 -8.21
N GLU A 244 -8.96 -10.71 -8.62
CA GLU A 244 -8.44 -10.20 -9.89
C GLU A 244 -7.93 -8.77 -9.72
N ALA A 245 -6.75 -8.49 -10.27
CA ALA A 245 -6.22 -7.13 -10.33
C ALA A 245 -7.08 -6.31 -11.29
N ALA A 246 -7.75 -5.27 -10.78
CA ALA A 246 -8.71 -4.48 -11.53
C ALA A 246 -8.88 -3.09 -10.92
N PRO A 247 -9.32 -2.08 -11.70
CA PRO A 247 -9.69 -0.78 -11.15
C PRO A 247 -10.74 -0.90 -10.04
N VAL A 248 -10.65 -0.04 -9.02
CA VAL A 248 -11.56 -0.07 -7.87
C VAL A 248 -12.23 1.27 -7.63
N ALA A 249 -13.45 1.26 -7.07
CA ALA A 249 -14.20 2.44 -6.68
C ALA A 249 -13.77 2.95 -5.29
N ILE A 250 -12.46 3.02 -5.06
CA ILE A 250 -11.82 3.55 -3.86
C ILE A 250 -10.76 4.55 -4.33
N THR A 251 -10.84 5.78 -3.83
CA THR A 251 -9.87 6.83 -4.12
C THR A 251 -9.01 7.04 -2.89
N ILE A 252 -7.70 6.86 -3.03
CA ILE A 252 -6.71 7.28 -2.03
C ILE A 252 -6.32 8.71 -2.43
N LEU A 253 -6.63 9.68 -1.58
CA LEU A 253 -6.29 11.10 -1.77
C LEU A 253 -4.87 11.40 -1.30
#